data_AF-Q66IJ7-F1
#
_entry.id   AF-Q66IJ7-F1
#
_cell.length_a   1.000
_cell.length_b   1.000
_cell.length_c   1.000
_cell.angle_alpha   90.00
_cell.angle_beta   90.00
_cell.angle_gamma   90.00
#
_symmetry.space_group_name_H-M   'P 1'
#
loop_
_entity.id
_entity.type
_entity.pdbx_description
1 polymer ?
#
loop_
_entity_poly.entity_id
_entity_poly.type
_entity_poly.pdbx_seq_one_letter_code
_entity_poly.pdbx_strand_id
1 'polypeptide(L)'
;MQASDSSINTLDGHQVSAGRDESTPLLANSPQRRSSGGTSFGFAVFNLMNAIMGSGILGLSYAMAKTGILGFSALLLIVALLAAYSIHLLLRMCLLTAVTSYEDLGLYAFGRSGKVLVACTILIQNVGAMSSYLFIIKSELPAAIASFLPGAQGEPWYLDGRTLLIITSVCIVLPLALLPKIGFLGYTSSLSFFFMVYFAVVIVIKKWNIPWSSSSAKSYCNIPPGTQHL
;
A
#
# COMPACT_ATOMS: atom_id res chain seq x y z
N MET A 1 -11.29 22.53 51.55
CA MET A 1 -11.42 23.51 50.46
C MET A 1 -10.11 24.30 50.40
N GLN A 2 -9.50 24.39 49.20
CA GLN A 2 -8.19 25.03 48.85
C GLN A 2 -6.94 24.27 49.34
N ALA A 3 -5.80 24.13 48.64
CA ALA A 3 -5.31 24.36 47.26
C ALA A 3 -3.86 23.79 47.16
N SER A 4 -3.23 23.89 45.97
CA SER A 4 -1.80 23.69 45.60
C SER A 4 -1.54 22.36 44.86
N ASP A 5 -1.21 22.26 43.56
CA ASP A 5 -0.33 22.99 42.61
C ASP A 5 1.11 22.45 42.55
N SER A 6 1.64 22.35 41.31
CA SER A 6 3.05 22.08 40.91
C SER A 6 3.56 20.62 41.07
N SER A 7 4.25 19.96 40.13
CA SER A 7 5.32 20.43 39.24
C SER A 7 5.52 19.57 37.98
N ILE A 8 5.94 20.26 36.93
CA ILE A 8 6.64 19.80 35.71
C ILE A 8 8.05 19.27 36.07
N ASN A 9 8.53 18.23 35.37
CA ASN A 9 9.91 18.01 34.89
C ASN A 9 9.95 16.66 34.12
N THR A 10 10.25 16.51 32.81
CA THR A 10 11.40 16.96 31.99
C THR A 10 12.63 16.04 32.16
N LEU A 11 13.03 15.38 31.06
CA LEU A 11 14.31 14.65 30.79
C LEU A 11 14.46 13.27 31.47
N ASP A 12 15.21 12.29 30.98
CA ASP A 12 16.04 12.11 29.78
C ASP A 12 16.24 10.59 29.61
N GLY A 13 16.66 10.15 28.43
CA GLY A 13 16.88 8.74 28.13
C GLY A 13 18.08 8.11 28.85
N HIS A 14 18.03 6.79 29.04
CA HIS A 14 19.20 5.92 28.81
C HIS A 14 18.81 4.45 28.82
N GLN A 15 19.28 3.71 27.82
CA GLN A 15 19.45 2.27 27.89
C GLN A 15 20.38 1.91 29.08
N VAL A 16 20.03 0.86 29.83
CA VAL A 16 21.04 0.05 30.52
C VAL A 16 20.71 -1.42 30.30
N SER A 17 21.59 -2.08 29.55
CA SER A 17 21.79 -3.52 29.52
C SER A 17 22.68 -3.89 30.71
N ALA A 18 22.30 -4.88 31.52
CA ALA A 18 23.20 -5.83 32.19
C ALA A 18 22.47 -6.67 33.25
N GLY A 19 22.92 -7.92 33.42
CA GLY A 19 22.87 -8.58 34.72
C GLY A 19 21.97 -9.81 34.81
N ARG A 20 22.58 -10.97 34.59
CA ARG A 20 22.09 -12.29 34.99
C ARG A 20 22.30 -12.38 36.52
N ASP A 21 21.25 -12.65 37.30
CA ASP A 21 21.40 -13.33 38.60
C ASP A 21 20.17 -14.18 38.89
N GLU A 22 20.45 -15.42 39.25
CA GLU A 22 19.55 -16.53 39.54
C GLU A 22 19.24 -16.54 41.03
N SER A 23 17.96 -16.45 41.41
CA SER A 23 17.43 -16.89 42.72
C SER A 23 15.90 -16.95 42.65
N THR A 24 15.36 -18.16 42.52
CA THR A 24 13.93 -18.45 42.65
C THR A 24 13.48 -18.37 44.11
N PRO A 25 12.22 -17.98 44.36
CA PRO A 25 11.29 -19.02 44.82
C PRO A 25 9.93 -18.99 44.10
N LEU A 26 9.31 -20.17 44.09
CA LEU A 26 8.08 -20.55 43.41
C LEU A 26 6.81 -19.89 44.00
N LEU A 27 5.80 -19.76 43.13
CA LEU A 27 4.38 -19.48 43.37
C LEU A 27 3.97 -18.02 43.67
N ALA A 28 3.70 -17.28 42.59
CA ALA A 28 2.46 -16.54 42.47
C ALA A 28 2.00 -16.54 41.00
N ASN A 29 1.04 -17.41 40.71
CA ASN A 29 0.19 -17.38 39.53
C ASN A 29 -0.57 -16.04 39.50
N SER A 30 0.09 -14.99 39.06
CA SER A 30 -0.57 -13.85 38.45
C SER A 30 -0.77 -14.23 36.99
N PRO A 31 -1.96 -14.04 36.39
CA PRO A 31 -2.06 -14.06 34.95
C PRO A 31 -1.14 -12.92 34.51
N GLN A 32 0.06 -13.27 34.06
CA GLN A 32 0.91 -12.37 33.32
C GLN A 32 0.10 -12.07 32.07
N ARG A 33 -0.76 -11.06 32.21
CA ARG A 33 -1.41 -10.36 31.13
C ARG A 33 -0.22 -9.87 30.36
N ARG A 34 0.23 -10.68 29.39
CA ARG A 34 1.16 -10.25 28.38
C ARG A 34 0.50 -8.99 27.86
N SER A 35 0.98 -7.83 28.29
CA SER A 35 0.78 -6.59 27.57
C SER A 35 1.55 -6.83 26.28
N SER A 36 0.96 -7.64 25.41
CA SER A 36 1.41 -7.87 24.06
C SER A 36 1.61 -6.47 23.54
N GLY A 37 2.86 -6.13 23.22
CA GLY A 37 3.20 -4.93 22.48
C GLY A 37 2.50 -5.04 21.14
N GLY A 38 1.20 -4.74 21.13
CA GLY A 38 0.38 -4.75 19.95
C GLY A 38 0.88 -3.63 19.06
N THR A 39 0.93 -3.91 17.76
CA THR A 39 1.07 -2.84 16.78
C THR A 39 0.06 -1.74 17.10
N SER A 40 0.50 -0.49 17.12
CA SER A 40 -0.42 0.64 17.29
C SER A 40 -1.53 0.56 16.24
N PHE A 41 -2.76 0.89 16.61
CA PHE A 41 -3.88 0.95 15.68
C PHE A 41 -3.55 1.80 14.45
N GLY A 42 -2.88 2.94 14.64
CA GLY A 42 -2.42 3.79 13.55
C GLY A 42 -1.45 3.08 12.61
N PHE A 43 -0.47 2.33 13.14
CA PHE A 43 0.48 1.58 12.33
C PHE A 43 -0.19 0.46 11.52
N ALA A 44 -1.19 -0.21 12.11
CA ALA A 44 -1.99 -1.21 11.40
C ALA A 44 -2.80 -0.58 10.26
N VAL A 45 -3.42 0.59 10.50
CA VAL A 45 -4.16 1.33 9.46
C VAL A 45 -3.23 1.80 8.35
N PHE A 46 -2.05 2.35 8.67
CA PHE A 46 -1.09 2.79 7.65
C PHE A 46 -0.56 1.64 6.79
N ASN A 47 -0.30 0.49 7.40
CA ASN A 47 0.11 -0.71 6.67
C ASN A 47 -1.01 -1.19 5.74
N LEU A 48 -2.26 -1.25 6.24
CA LEU A 48 -3.43 -1.60 5.44
C LEU A 48 -3.67 -0.62 4.27
N MET A 49 -3.51 0.69 4.51
CA MET A 49 -3.66 1.72 3.48
C MET A 49 -2.65 1.52 2.34
N ASN A 50 -1.37 1.27 2.66
CA ASN A 50 -0.35 1.03 1.64
C ASN A 50 -0.59 -0.27 0.86
N ALA A 51 -1.13 -1.30 1.51
CA ALA A 51 -1.51 -2.53 0.84
C ALA A 51 -2.67 -2.32 -0.16
N ILE A 52 -3.67 -1.49 0.19
CA ILE A 52 -4.85 -1.24 -0.66
C ILE A 52 -4.56 -0.24 -1.78
N MET A 53 -3.88 0.88 -1.49
CA MET A 53 -3.67 1.95 -2.47
C MET A 53 -2.82 1.49 -3.65
N GLY A 54 -1.66 0.88 -3.36
CA GLY A 54 -0.73 0.21 -4.28
C GLY A 54 -0.75 0.70 -5.75
N SER A 55 -0.69 -0.24 -6.67
CA SER A 55 -0.87 -0.02 -8.11
C SER A 55 -2.34 0.16 -8.52
N GLY A 56 -3.27 -0.17 -7.62
CA GLY A 56 -4.71 -0.18 -7.89
C GLY A 56 -5.28 1.19 -8.25
N ILE A 57 -4.66 2.28 -7.79
CA ILE A 57 -5.09 3.65 -8.10
C ILE A 57 -5.05 3.98 -9.60
N LEU A 58 -4.10 3.40 -10.35
CA LEU A 58 -4.02 3.57 -11.81
C LEU A 58 -5.15 2.82 -12.53
N GLY A 59 -5.59 1.68 -11.98
CA GLY A 59 -6.76 0.95 -12.48
C GLY A 59 -8.09 1.62 -12.13
N LEU A 60 -8.17 2.28 -10.97
CA LEU A 60 -9.36 2.98 -10.49
C LEU A 60 -9.75 4.15 -11.42
N SER A 61 -8.78 4.91 -11.95
CA SER A 61 -9.06 5.98 -12.91
C SER A 61 -9.62 5.45 -14.23
N TYR A 62 -9.10 4.32 -14.72
CA TYR A 62 -9.63 3.63 -15.89
C TYR A 62 -11.04 3.08 -15.66
N ALA A 63 -11.29 2.47 -14.51
CA ALA A 63 -12.63 1.99 -14.14
C ALA A 63 -13.63 3.15 -14.10
N MET A 64 -13.28 4.27 -13.45
CA MET A 64 -14.11 5.49 -13.42
C MET A 64 -14.42 6.01 -14.83
N ALA A 65 -13.42 6.02 -15.73
CA ALA A 65 -13.61 6.45 -17.11
C ALA A 65 -14.56 5.55 -17.91
N LYS A 66 -14.65 4.25 -17.58
CA LYS A 66 -15.50 3.28 -18.28
C LYS A 66 -16.91 3.14 -17.70
N THR A 67 -17.07 3.27 -16.38
CA THR A 67 -18.38 3.07 -15.71
C THR A 67 -19.13 4.37 -15.44
N GLY A 68 -18.49 5.53 -15.63
CA GLY A 68 -19.01 6.83 -15.22
C GLY A 68 -19.03 6.99 -13.70
N ILE A 69 -19.30 8.21 -13.22
CA ILE A 69 -19.19 8.56 -11.80
C ILE A 69 -20.19 7.80 -10.90
N LEU A 70 -21.43 7.63 -11.36
CA LEU A 70 -22.48 6.98 -10.59
C LEU A 70 -22.27 5.46 -10.51
N GLY A 71 -21.85 4.84 -11.63
CA GLY A 71 -21.49 3.42 -11.65
C GLY A 71 -20.24 3.15 -10.80
N PHE A 72 -19.23 4.02 -10.89
CA PHE A 72 -18.01 3.90 -10.11
C PHE A 72 -18.26 4.04 -8.61
N SER A 73 -19.08 5.00 -8.17
CA SER A 73 -19.41 5.16 -6.75
C SER A 73 -20.20 3.98 -6.19
N ALA A 74 -21.15 3.44 -6.95
CA ALA A 74 -21.89 2.24 -6.57
C ALA A 74 -20.96 1.01 -6.46
N LEU A 75 -20.05 0.82 -7.42
CA LEU A 75 -19.06 -0.25 -7.39
C LEU A 75 -18.13 -0.13 -6.18
N LEU A 76 -17.61 1.07 -5.89
CA LEU A 76 -16.79 1.30 -4.70
C LEU A 76 -17.54 1.02 -3.40
N LEU A 77 -18.82 1.40 -3.31
CA LEU A 77 -19.64 1.12 -2.14
C LEU A 77 -19.82 -0.39 -1.92
N ILE A 78 -20.12 -1.15 -2.99
CA ILE A 78 -20.27 -2.61 -2.92
C ILE A 78 -18.95 -3.27 -2.48
N VAL A 79 -17.83 -2.88 -3.10
CA VAL A 79 -16.50 -3.42 -2.75
C VAL A 79 -16.12 -3.06 -1.31
N ALA A 80 -16.41 -1.84 -0.86
CA ALA A 80 -16.15 -1.42 0.51
C ALA A 80 -16.96 -2.22 1.53
N LEU A 81 -18.25 -2.47 1.27
CA LEU A 81 -19.09 -3.31 2.14
C LEU A 81 -18.59 -4.75 2.18
N LEU A 82 -18.23 -5.31 1.02
CA LEU A 82 -17.72 -6.69 0.91
C LEU A 82 -16.36 -6.84 1.62
N ALA A 83 -15.47 -5.85 1.49
CA ALA A 83 -14.19 -5.81 2.18
C ALA A 83 -14.37 -5.70 3.70
N ALA A 84 -15.24 -4.80 4.18
CA ALA A 84 -15.55 -4.65 5.59
C ALA A 84 -16.14 -5.94 6.19
N TYR A 85 -17.05 -6.59 5.47
CA TYR A 85 -17.62 -7.87 5.87
C TYR A 85 -16.56 -8.97 5.92
N SER A 86 -15.68 -9.03 4.92
CA SER A 86 -14.59 -10.02 4.86
C SER A 86 -13.60 -9.86 6.01
N ILE A 87 -13.18 -8.63 6.32
CA ILE A 87 -12.30 -8.34 7.46
C ILE A 87 -12.98 -8.72 8.77
N HIS A 88 -14.26 -8.38 8.96
CA HIS A 88 -15.00 -8.75 10.15
C HIS A 88 -15.11 -10.27 10.31
N LEU A 89 -15.37 -11.02 9.22
CA LEU A 89 -15.39 -12.48 9.23
C LEU A 89 -14.02 -13.07 9.62
N LEU A 90 -12.94 -12.58 9.01
CA LEU A 90 -11.57 -13.02 9.33
C LEU A 90 -11.22 -12.76 10.79
N LEU A 91 -11.54 -11.57 11.30
CA LEU A 91 -11.30 -11.23 12.71
C LEU A 91 -12.11 -12.13 13.65
N ARG A 92 -13.39 -12.40 13.36
CA ARG A 92 -14.20 -13.32 14.16
C ARG A 92 -13.62 -14.74 14.17
N MET A 93 -13.18 -15.24 13.01
CA MET A 93 -12.56 -16.57 12.94
C MET A 93 -11.25 -16.63 13.73
N CYS A 94 -10.42 -15.58 13.67
CA CYS A 94 -9.19 -15.48 14.45
C CYS A 94 -9.48 -15.51 15.97
N LEU A 95 -10.56 -14.83 16.41
CA LEU A 95 -10.96 -14.81 17.81
C LEU A 95 -11.49 -16.16 18.30
N LEU A 96 -12.22 -16.90 17.46
CA LEU A 96 -12.80 -18.21 17.82
C LEU A 96 -11.76 -19.34 17.80
N THR A 97 -10.81 -19.30 16.86
CA THR A 97 -9.83 -20.37 16.67
C THR A 97 -8.53 -20.14 17.44
N ALA A 98 -8.28 -18.91 17.90
CA ALA A 98 -6.99 -18.46 18.45
C ALA A 98 -5.80 -18.71 17.49
N VAL A 99 -6.07 -18.86 16.19
CA VAL A 99 -5.08 -19.07 15.13
C VAL A 99 -4.89 -17.76 14.36
N THR A 100 -3.63 -17.37 14.17
CA THR A 100 -3.27 -16.12 13.47
C THR A 100 -2.81 -16.34 12.03
N SER A 101 -2.70 -17.58 11.56
CA SER A 101 -2.31 -17.92 10.19
C SER A 101 -3.53 -18.04 9.27
N TYR A 102 -3.50 -17.39 8.11
CA TYR A 102 -4.59 -17.46 7.12
C TYR A 102 -4.83 -18.88 6.60
N GLU A 103 -3.77 -19.66 6.39
CA GLU A 103 -3.87 -21.04 5.88
C GLU A 103 -4.58 -21.96 6.86
N ASP A 104 -4.28 -21.81 8.15
CA ASP A 104 -4.87 -22.61 9.21
C ASP A 104 -6.30 -22.13 9.53
N LEU A 105 -6.59 -20.84 9.32
CA LEU A 105 -7.96 -20.33 9.33
C LEU A 105 -8.81 -20.95 8.21
N GLY A 106 -8.22 -21.10 7.01
CA GLY A 106 -8.83 -21.82 5.89
C GLY A 106 -9.01 -23.31 6.18
N LEU A 107 -8.05 -23.94 6.86
CA LEU A 107 -8.14 -25.32 7.32
C LEU A 107 -9.30 -25.53 8.28
N TYR A 108 -9.50 -24.59 9.22
CA TYR A 108 -10.57 -24.66 10.19
C TYR A 108 -11.95 -24.41 9.56
N ALA A 109 -12.05 -23.45 8.64
CA ALA A 109 -13.31 -23.07 8.03
C ALA A 109 -13.82 -24.07 6.97
N PHE A 110 -12.93 -24.61 6.13
CA PHE A 110 -13.31 -25.45 4.98
C PHE A 110 -12.51 -26.76 4.87
N GLY A 111 -11.77 -27.14 5.92
CA GLY A 111 -10.92 -28.33 5.90
C GLY A 111 -9.70 -28.18 5.00
N ARG A 112 -9.10 -29.31 4.61
CA ARG A 112 -7.83 -29.33 3.83
C ARG A 112 -7.93 -28.56 2.51
N SER A 113 -9.08 -28.61 1.84
CA SER A 113 -9.32 -27.87 0.60
C SER A 113 -9.27 -26.35 0.81
N GLY A 114 -9.77 -25.87 1.96
CA GLY A 114 -9.68 -24.46 2.34
C GLY A 114 -8.25 -23.97 2.53
N LYS A 115 -7.42 -24.78 3.20
CA LYS A 115 -5.99 -24.48 3.40
C LYS A 115 -5.28 -24.26 2.06
N VAL A 116 -5.46 -25.19 1.13
CA VAL A 116 -4.85 -25.11 -0.21
C VAL A 116 -5.39 -23.91 -0.98
N LEU A 117 -6.70 -23.63 -0.93
CA LEU A 117 -7.30 -22.49 -1.63
C LEU A 117 -6.77 -21.15 -1.12
N VAL A 118 -6.63 -21.00 0.20
CA VAL A 118 -6.06 -19.79 0.81
C VAL A 118 -4.58 -19.63 0.40
N ALA A 119 -3.79 -20.71 0.50
CA ALA A 119 -2.40 -20.69 0.07
C ALA A 119 -2.25 -20.29 -1.41
N CYS A 120 -3.03 -20.90 -2.31
CA CYS A 120 -3.05 -20.55 -3.73
C CYS A 120 -3.45 -19.09 -3.97
N THR A 121 -4.46 -18.58 -3.26
CA THR A 121 -4.92 -17.19 -3.38
C THR A 121 -3.82 -16.22 -2.96
N ILE A 122 -3.13 -16.49 -1.84
CA ILE A 122 -2.00 -15.68 -1.36
C ILE A 122 -0.85 -15.71 -2.37
N LEU A 123 -0.55 -16.87 -2.96
CA LEU A 123 0.50 -16.99 -3.99
C LEU A 123 0.16 -16.17 -5.24
N ILE A 124 -1.06 -16.31 -5.78
CA ILE A 124 -1.52 -15.54 -6.94
C ILE A 124 -1.47 -14.04 -6.65
N GLN A 125 -1.91 -13.62 -5.45
CA GLN A 125 -1.90 -12.21 -5.04
C GLN A 125 -0.48 -11.65 -4.95
N ASN A 126 0.48 -12.40 -4.39
CA ASN A 126 1.87 -11.97 -4.29
C ASN A 126 2.53 -11.87 -5.67
N VAL A 127 2.36 -12.89 -6.52
CA VAL A 127 2.91 -12.87 -7.89
C VAL A 127 2.30 -11.74 -8.71
N GLY A 128 0.98 -11.52 -8.60
CA GLY A 128 0.28 -10.44 -9.26
C GLY A 128 0.74 -9.06 -8.78
N ALA A 129 0.91 -8.87 -7.48
CA ALA A 129 1.41 -7.62 -6.91
C ALA A 129 2.82 -7.30 -7.40
N MET A 130 3.75 -8.26 -7.33
CA MET A 130 5.13 -8.08 -7.80
C MET A 130 5.17 -7.79 -9.31
N SER A 131 4.39 -8.52 -10.11
CA SER A 131 4.29 -8.30 -11.55
C SER A 131 3.72 -6.92 -11.88
N SER A 132 2.72 -6.46 -11.13
CA SER A 132 2.10 -5.14 -11.30
C SER A 132 3.08 -4.01 -11.00
N TYR A 133 3.87 -4.13 -9.93
CA TYR A 133 4.89 -3.13 -9.61
C TYR A 133 5.98 -3.06 -10.68
N LEU A 134 6.45 -4.20 -11.17
CA LEU A 134 7.42 -4.23 -12.28
C LEU A 134 6.82 -3.64 -13.57
N PHE A 135 5.54 -3.90 -13.85
CA PHE A 135 4.86 -3.31 -15.00
C PHE A 135 4.80 -1.78 -14.91
N ILE A 136 4.47 -1.23 -13.74
CA ILE A 136 4.43 0.23 -13.54
C ILE A 136 5.80 0.85 -13.73
N ILE A 137 6.84 0.23 -13.18
CA ILE A 137 8.23 0.69 -13.37
C ILE A 137 8.55 0.73 -14.87
N LYS A 138 8.19 -0.31 -15.64
CA LYS A 138 8.48 -0.35 -17.08
C LYS A 138 7.69 0.69 -17.89
N SER A 139 6.49 1.08 -17.46
CA SER A 139 5.61 1.99 -18.20
C SER A 139 5.82 3.46 -17.82
N GLU A 140 5.94 3.75 -16.53
CA GLU A 140 5.95 5.13 -16.02
C GLU A 140 7.36 5.72 -15.92
N LEU A 141 8.37 4.89 -15.63
CA LEU A 141 9.75 5.36 -15.43
C LEU A 141 10.35 6.01 -16.69
N PRO A 142 10.22 5.43 -17.92
CA PRO A 142 10.73 6.08 -19.13
C PRO A 142 10.08 7.45 -19.39
N ALA A 143 8.77 7.55 -19.18
CA ALA A 143 8.02 8.81 -19.35
C ALA A 143 8.44 9.87 -18.32
N ALA A 144 8.68 9.45 -17.08
CA ALA A 144 9.20 10.34 -16.04
C ALA A 144 10.59 10.89 -16.42
N ILE A 145 11.54 10.04 -16.81
CA ILE A 145 12.89 10.47 -17.21
C ILE A 145 12.84 11.44 -18.40
N ALA A 146 12.03 11.13 -19.42
CA ALA A 146 11.88 12.00 -20.59
C ALA A 146 11.35 13.39 -20.21
N SER A 147 10.47 13.47 -19.21
CA SER A 147 9.94 14.75 -18.71
C SER A 147 10.96 15.56 -17.89
N PHE A 148 11.91 14.89 -17.23
CA PHE A 148 12.98 15.54 -16.46
C PHE A 148 14.19 15.93 -17.30
N LEU A 149 14.45 15.24 -18.42
CA LEU A 149 15.52 15.56 -19.38
C LEU A 149 14.96 15.93 -20.77
N PRO A 150 14.28 17.08 -20.91
CA PRO A 150 13.82 17.58 -22.20
C PRO A 150 15.02 18.06 -23.04
N GLY A 151 15.69 17.15 -23.76
CA GLY A 151 16.83 17.54 -24.60
C GLY A 151 17.67 16.42 -25.23
N ALA A 152 17.40 15.15 -24.95
CA ALA A 152 18.14 14.05 -25.60
C ALA A 152 17.62 13.82 -27.03
N GLN A 153 18.26 14.47 -28.00
CA GLN A 153 18.10 14.18 -29.44
C GLN A 153 18.74 12.82 -29.76
N GLY A 154 17.93 11.83 -30.12
CA GLY A 154 18.33 10.45 -30.43
C GLY A 154 17.35 9.45 -29.81
N GLU A 155 17.28 8.21 -30.31
CA GLU A 155 16.54 7.12 -29.65
C GLU A 155 17.39 6.61 -28.47
N PRO A 156 17.19 7.10 -27.22
CA PRO A 156 18.14 6.86 -26.16
C PRO A 156 17.87 5.46 -25.59
N TRP A 157 18.90 4.66 -25.39
CA TRP A 157 18.80 3.34 -24.75
C TRP A 157 18.13 3.39 -23.35
N TYR A 158 18.15 4.56 -22.71
CA TYR A 158 17.48 4.84 -21.44
C TYR A 158 15.96 5.05 -21.56
N LEU A 159 15.39 5.19 -22.76
CA LEU A 159 13.92 5.24 -22.96
C LEU A 159 13.33 3.85 -23.24
N ASP A 160 14.17 2.85 -23.49
CA ASP A 160 13.70 1.48 -23.64
C ASP A 160 13.28 0.93 -22.26
N GLY A 161 11.96 0.82 -22.07
CA GLY A 161 11.36 0.35 -20.82
C GLY A 161 11.82 -1.05 -20.41
N ARG A 162 12.30 -1.88 -21.35
CA ARG A 162 12.87 -3.20 -21.05
C ARG A 162 14.26 -3.07 -20.41
N THR A 163 15.13 -2.26 -20.98
CA THR A 163 16.48 -2.01 -20.45
C THR A 163 16.44 -1.31 -19.09
N LEU A 164 15.56 -0.32 -18.93
CA LEU A 164 15.31 0.36 -17.64
C LEU A 164 14.78 -0.57 -16.56
N LEU A 165 13.90 -1.51 -16.92
CA LEU A 165 13.36 -2.50 -15.99
C LEU A 165 14.48 -3.44 -15.50
N ILE A 166 15.36 -3.90 -16.38
CA ILE A 166 16.49 -4.76 -16.01
C ILE A 166 17.44 -4.01 -15.06
N ILE A 167 17.81 -2.77 -15.41
CA ILE A 167 18.69 -1.93 -14.57
C ILE A 167 18.06 -1.67 -13.21
N THR A 168 16.79 -1.23 -13.17
CA THR A 168 16.07 -0.95 -11.91
C THR A 168 15.92 -2.21 -11.05
N SER A 169 15.67 -3.36 -11.67
CA SER A 169 15.57 -4.63 -10.96
C SER A 169 16.90 -5.03 -10.31
N VAL A 170 18.01 -4.95 -11.04
CA VAL A 170 19.33 -5.35 -10.53
C VAL A 170 19.91 -4.32 -9.55
N CYS A 171 19.74 -3.03 -9.80
CA CYS A 171 20.33 -1.98 -8.98
C CYS A 171 19.50 -1.59 -7.75
N ILE A 172 18.18 -1.84 -7.74
CA ILE A 172 17.29 -1.44 -6.64
C ILE A 172 16.59 -2.66 -6.04
N VAL A 173 15.86 -3.45 -6.83
CA VAL A 173 15.05 -4.55 -6.28
C VAL A 173 15.94 -5.64 -5.67
N LEU A 174 17.04 -6.00 -6.33
CA LEU A 174 17.98 -7.02 -5.88
C LEU A 174 18.70 -6.66 -4.56
N PRO A 175 19.33 -5.48 -4.39
CA PRO A 175 19.95 -5.13 -3.11
C PRO A 175 18.91 -4.98 -1.99
N LEU A 176 17.69 -4.54 -2.30
CA LEU A 176 16.59 -4.52 -1.32
C LEU A 176 16.15 -5.92 -0.92
N ALA A 177 16.11 -6.88 -1.85
CA ALA A 177 15.78 -8.28 -1.58
C ALA A 177 16.88 -9.00 -0.78
N LEU A 178 18.14 -8.57 -0.91
CA LEU A 178 19.29 -9.10 -0.18
C LEU A 178 19.43 -8.53 1.23
N LEU A 179 18.66 -7.49 1.61
CA LEU A 179 18.77 -6.85 2.91
C LEU A 179 18.11 -7.72 4.02
N PRO A 180 18.87 -8.22 5.02
CA PRO A 180 18.32 -9.16 6.01
C PRO A 180 17.38 -8.51 7.05
N LYS A 181 17.32 -7.17 7.10
CA LYS A 181 16.58 -6.42 8.11
C LYS A 181 15.32 -5.79 7.53
N ILE A 182 14.19 -6.48 7.66
CA ILE A 182 12.85 -6.01 7.27
C ILE A 182 12.38 -4.80 8.11
N GLY A 183 13.04 -4.50 9.24
CA GLY A 183 12.63 -3.41 10.14
C GLY A 183 12.57 -2.02 9.49
N PHE A 184 13.38 -1.74 8.46
CA PHE A 184 13.35 -0.45 7.75
C PHE A 184 12.14 -0.29 6.82
N LEU A 185 11.47 -1.37 6.43
CA LEU A 185 10.24 -1.32 5.62
C LEU A 185 9.07 -0.67 6.37
N GLY A 186 9.10 -0.67 7.71
CA GLY A 186 8.11 0.05 8.51
C GLY A 186 8.13 1.56 8.25
N TYR A 187 9.32 2.16 8.17
CA TYR A 187 9.49 3.60 7.94
C TYR A 187 9.12 4.01 6.51
N THR A 188 9.39 3.17 5.51
CA THR A 188 9.00 3.47 4.12
C THR A 188 7.49 3.50 3.93
N SER A 189 6.73 2.79 4.77
CA SER A 189 5.27 2.79 4.77
C SER A 189 4.72 4.20 5.03
N SER A 190 5.25 4.89 6.05
CA SER A 190 4.86 6.27 6.36
C SER A 190 5.27 7.27 5.26
N LEU A 191 6.45 7.08 4.66
CA LEU A 191 6.92 7.91 3.53
C LEU A 191 6.05 7.73 2.28
N SER A 192 5.67 6.49 1.95
CA SER A 192 4.77 6.15 0.84
C SER A 192 3.43 6.87 0.96
N PHE A 193 2.83 6.84 2.15
CA PHE A 193 1.56 7.54 2.40
C PHE A 193 1.68 9.05 2.18
N PHE A 194 2.77 9.68 2.65
CA PHE A 194 3.02 11.10 2.42
C PHE A 194 3.12 11.44 0.93
N PHE A 195 3.87 10.66 0.14
CA PHE A 195 3.96 10.87 -1.31
C PHE A 195 2.62 10.67 -2.03
N MET A 196 1.80 9.71 -1.60
CA MET A 196 0.46 9.49 -2.17
C MET A 196 -0.47 10.68 -1.91
N VAL A 197 -0.50 11.19 -0.67
CA VAL A 197 -1.29 12.39 -0.33
C VAL A 197 -0.79 13.60 -1.10
N TYR A 198 0.54 13.79 -1.18
CA TYR A 198 1.15 14.86 -1.97
C TYR A 198 0.72 14.79 -3.44
N PHE A 199 0.82 13.62 -4.07
CA PHE A 199 0.41 13.42 -5.46
C PHE A 199 -1.07 13.70 -5.67
N ALA A 200 -1.93 13.25 -4.75
CA ALA A 200 -3.36 13.54 -4.79
C ALA A 200 -3.64 15.05 -4.70
N VAL A 201 -2.98 15.76 -3.79
CA VAL A 201 -3.10 17.22 -3.64
C VAL A 201 -2.63 17.94 -4.91
N VAL A 202 -1.50 17.53 -5.51
CA VAL A 202 -1.01 18.09 -6.78
C VAL A 202 -2.02 17.87 -7.90
N ILE A 203 -2.63 16.69 -8.01
CA ILE A 203 -3.68 16.42 -9.00
C ILE A 203 -4.89 17.32 -8.79
N VAL A 204 -5.35 17.49 -7.55
CA VAL A 204 -6.46 18.37 -7.18
C VAL A 204 -6.10 19.81 -7.56
N ILE A 205 -4.97 20.35 -7.11
CA ILE A 205 -4.57 21.73 -7.43
C ILE A 205 -4.46 21.93 -8.94
N LYS A 206 -3.84 20.99 -9.68
CA LYS A 206 -3.71 21.06 -11.14
C LYS A 206 -5.07 20.99 -11.82
N LYS A 207 -5.99 20.16 -11.34
CA LYS A 207 -7.35 20.05 -11.88
C LYS A 207 -8.16 21.34 -11.73
N TRP A 208 -7.95 22.08 -10.64
CA TRP A 208 -8.58 23.38 -10.39
C TRP A 208 -7.85 24.54 -11.09
N ASN A 209 -6.53 24.45 -11.31
CA ASN A 209 -5.74 25.45 -12.03
C ASN A 209 -5.83 25.36 -13.55
N ILE A 210 -6.35 24.27 -14.11
CA ILE A 210 -6.69 24.22 -15.53
C ILE A 210 -8.08 24.87 -15.67
N PRO A 211 -8.19 26.16 -16.06
CA PRO A 211 -9.47 26.72 -16.41
C PRO A 211 -10.07 25.85 -17.50
N TRP A 212 -11.37 25.56 -17.39
CA TRP A 212 -12.14 24.87 -18.42
C TRP A 212 -12.15 25.75 -19.68
N SER A 213 -11.07 25.68 -20.45
CA SER A 213 -11.01 26.31 -21.76
C SER A 213 -11.91 25.48 -22.66
N SER A 214 -13.11 26.02 -22.86
CA SER A 214 -14.17 25.60 -23.79
C SER A 214 -13.69 25.34 -25.25
N SER A 215 -12.39 25.37 -25.52
CA SER A 215 -11.79 25.17 -26.84
C SER A 215 -11.70 23.70 -27.27
N SER A 216 -11.45 22.75 -26.36
CA SER A 216 -11.26 21.34 -26.77
C SER A 216 -12.56 20.63 -27.19
N ALA A 217 -13.74 21.07 -26.72
CA ALA A 217 -15.02 20.50 -27.17
C ALA A 217 -15.37 20.88 -28.62
N LYS A 218 -14.86 22.02 -29.12
CA LYS A 218 -15.09 22.45 -30.52
C LYS A 218 -14.20 21.72 -31.53
N SER A 219 -13.01 21.25 -31.14
CA SER A 219 -12.13 20.52 -32.06
C SER A 219 -12.60 19.10 -32.37
N TYR A 220 -13.32 18.43 -31.47
CA TYR A 220 -13.90 17.11 -31.75
C TYR A 220 -15.27 17.17 -32.47
N CYS A 221 -15.97 18.31 -32.40
CA CYS A 221 -17.25 18.52 -33.09
C CYS A 221 -17.10 19.01 -34.55
N ASN A 222 -15.92 19.55 -34.92
CA ASN A 222 -15.64 20.03 -36.27
C ASN A 222 -14.85 19.03 -37.15
N ILE A 223 -14.80 17.76 -36.77
CA ILE A 223 -14.22 16.73 -37.64
C ILE A 223 -15.34 16.25 -38.56
N PRO A 224 -15.33 16.58 -39.86
CA PRO A 224 -16.32 16.07 -40.80
C PRO A 224 -16.24 14.53 -40.86
N PRO A 225 -17.39 13.82 -40.97
CA PRO A 225 -17.41 12.37 -41.06
C PRO A 225 -16.95 11.95 -42.46
N GLY A 226 -15.64 11.80 -42.68
CA GLY A 226 -15.18 11.47 -44.04
C GLY A 226 -13.71 11.21 -44.29
N THR A 227 -12.83 11.08 -43.31
CA THR A 227 -11.41 10.81 -43.62
C THR A 227 -10.80 9.77 -42.70
N GLN A 228 -11.33 8.55 -42.80
CA GLN A 228 -10.63 7.31 -42.50
C GLN A 228 -10.23 6.72 -43.85
N HIS A 229 -8.99 6.98 -44.31
CA HIS A 229 -8.21 6.13 -45.24
C HIS A 229 -6.93 6.89 -45.67
N LEU A 230 -5.80 6.59 -45.02
CA LEU A 230 -4.62 5.93 -45.59
C LEU A 230 -3.56 5.74 -44.50
#